data_AF-A0A2V1E4Q7-F1
#
_entry.id   AF-A0A2V1E4Q7-F1
#
_cell.length_a   1.000
_cell.length_b   1.000
_cell.length_c   1.000
_cell.angle_alpha   90.00
_cell.angle_beta   90.00
_cell.angle_gamma   90.00
#
_symmetry.space_group_name_H-M   'P 1'
#
loop_
_entity.id
_entity.type
_entity.pdbx_description
1 polymer ?
#
loop_
_entity_poly.entity_id
_entity_poly.type
_entity_poly.pdbx_seq_one_letter_code
_entity_poly.pdbx_strand_id
1 'polypeptide(L)'
;MTRAVWWKECDKAKRFLKDTIKLHEKTHDKPQMVRLFRSAIEKQMDDDKKSLTDMERLYMTLTDPDDDPFEIEWDAEDHIDTAFALILHHNYADVYEDMLEKLRDVAGREANRSLSPSQRIMRRIIEKARSTKIDTFACAAPLATIRKLPEEEQSCPICRNGYLDTKSFSIDALIADYPHRIIHCGHIIGKECLETWMRTPLPDPARYPQYTCPICRIPLKNDTSADLPSFLYEHISKNESVKKIKKKGDLRTKDIYGGILGCLSEEFALQELGDEIQRQWSDDKILPDQKDDWNKTLLENIHKIRQEKTRWGFLGSGMEIEWQRMGQVWMGSGTTL
;
A
#
# COMPACT_ATOMS: atom_id res chain seq x y z
N MET A 1 -0.17 -1.22 -33.78
CA MET A 1 0.35 -1.12 -32.40
C MET A 1 1.54 -0.17 -32.39
N THR A 2 1.52 0.88 -31.58
CA THR A 2 2.64 1.84 -31.55
C THR A 2 3.84 1.23 -30.83
N ARG A 3 5.05 1.66 -31.18
CA ARG A 3 6.30 1.19 -30.53
C ARG A 3 6.24 1.33 -29.00
N ALA A 4 5.59 2.39 -28.51
CA ALA A 4 5.38 2.62 -27.08
C ALA A 4 4.43 1.62 -26.40
N VAL A 5 3.40 1.14 -27.11
CA VAL A 5 2.49 0.10 -26.60
C VAL A 5 3.21 -1.25 -26.54
N TRP A 6 3.96 -1.60 -27.59
CA TRP A 6 4.75 -2.84 -27.61
C TRP A 6 5.74 -2.93 -26.45
N TRP A 7 6.50 -1.85 -26.19
CA TRP A 7 7.44 -1.81 -25.06
C TRP A 7 6.77 -2.00 -23.70
N LYS A 8 5.55 -1.48 -23.51
CA LYS A 8 4.80 -1.65 -22.27
C LYS A 8 4.37 -3.09 -22.06
N GLU A 9 3.88 -3.75 -23.11
CA GLU A 9 3.46 -5.15 -23.04
C GLU A 9 4.68 -6.08 -22.80
N CYS A 10 5.82 -5.81 -23.44
CA CYS A 10 7.06 -6.52 -23.13
C CYS A 10 7.49 -6.33 -21.67
N ASP A 11 7.39 -5.12 -21.11
CA ASP A 11 7.77 -4.87 -19.71
C ASP A 11 6.82 -5.57 -18.73
N LYS A 12 5.52 -5.59 -19.01
CA LYS A 12 4.53 -6.37 -18.23
C LYS A 12 4.84 -7.86 -18.26
N ALA A 13 5.06 -8.43 -19.45
CA ALA A 13 5.37 -9.84 -19.61
C ALA A 13 6.66 -10.25 -18.87
N LYS A 14 7.70 -9.41 -18.92
CA LYS A 14 8.95 -9.62 -18.15
C LYS A 14 8.70 -9.61 -16.64
N ARG A 15 7.92 -8.65 -16.15
CA ARG A 15 7.57 -8.57 -14.71
C ARG A 15 6.76 -9.77 -14.28
N PHE A 16 5.75 -10.16 -15.06
CA PHE A 16 4.94 -11.34 -14.81
C PHE A 16 5.80 -12.59 -14.68
N LEU A 17 6.66 -12.88 -15.67
CA LEU A 17 7.54 -14.06 -15.65
C LEU A 17 8.40 -14.11 -14.37
N LYS A 18 9.04 -12.97 -14.06
CA LYS A 18 9.92 -12.84 -12.90
C LYS A 18 9.18 -13.01 -11.57
N ASP A 19 7.98 -12.45 -11.46
CA ASP A 19 7.18 -12.53 -10.25
C ASP A 19 6.62 -13.93 -10.06
N THR A 20 6.15 -14.57 -11.13
CA THR A 20 5.68 -15.96 -11.12
C THR A 20 6.77 -16.91 -10.63
N ILE A 21 7.99 -16.84 -11.19
CA ILE A 21 9.13 -17.67 -10.74
C ILE A 21 9.42 -17.45 -9.25
N LYS A 22 9.50 -16.18 -8.81
CA LYS A 22 9.79 -15.82 -7.41
C LYS A 22 8.69 -16.21 -6.42
N LEU A 23 7.44 -16.13 -6.84
CA LEU A 23 6.30 -16.48 -6.00
C LEU A 23 6.21 -17.99 -5.87
N HIS A 24 6.40 -18.73 -6.96
CA HIS A 24 6.39 -20.18 -6.92
C HIS A 24 7.48 -20.78 -6.03
N GLU A 25 8.70 -20.22 -6.05
CA GLU A 25 9.77 -20.60 -5.11
C GLU A 25 9.33 -20.41 -3.63
N LYS A 26 8.47 -19.43 -3.36
CA LYS A 26 8.06 -19.04 -2.01
C LYS A 26 6.78 -19.71 -1.52
N THR A 27 5.84 -20.01 -2.40
CA THR A 27 4.47 -20.43 -2.03
C THR A 27 4.23 -21.92 -2.20
N HIS A 28 5.03 -22.63 -3.01
CA HIS A 28 4.84 -24.06 -3.23
C HIS A 28 5.90 -24.87 -2.49
N ASP A 29 5.45 -25.88 -1.75
CA ASP A 29 6.35 -26.90 -1.23
C ASP A 29 6.85 -27.81 -2.37
N LYS A 30 8.02 -28.43 -2.19
CA LYS A 30 8.58 -29.37 -3.19
C LYS A 30 7.56 -30.44 -3.64
N PRO A 31 6.73 -31.02 -2.75
CA PRO A 31 5.68 -31.95 -3.14
C PRO A 31 4.61 -31.40 -4.09
N GLN A 32 4.16 -30.15 -3.91
CA GLN A 32 3.19 -29.50 -4.81
C GLN A 32 3.80 -29.23 -6.18
N MET A 33 5.06 -28.80 -6.24
CA MET A 33 5.77 -28.64 -7.51
C MET A 33 5.89 -29.98 -8.24
N VAL A 34 6.28 -31.05 -7.53
CA VAL A 34 6.34 -32.41 -8.11
C VAL A 34 4.97 -32.89 -8.62
N ARG A 35 3.86 -32.51 -7.97
CA ARG A 35 2.51 -32.84 -8.46
C ARG A 35 2.14 -32.08 -9.73
N LEU A 36 2.48 -30.79 -9.81
CA LEU A 36 2.27 -29.98 -11.03
C LEU A 36 3.09 -30.54 -12.20
N PHE A 37 4.37 -30.84 -11.98
CA PHE A 37 5.24 -31.47 -12.99
C PHE A 37 4.72 -32.83 -13.44
N ARG A 38 4.37 -33.71 -12.49
CA ARG A 38 3.83 -35.03 -12.82
C ARG A 38 2.53 -34.92 -13.63
N SER A 39 1.62 -34.02 -13.25
CA SER A 39 0.37 -33.83 -13.99
C SER A 39 0.58 -33.28 -15.40
N ALA A 40 1.60 -32.45 -15.63
CA ALA A 40 1.92 -31.93 -16.96
C ALA A 40 2.52 -33.02 -17.86
N ILE A 41 3.47 -33.79 -17.33
CA ILE A 41 4.13 -34.91 -18.02
C ILE A 41 3.12 -36.02 -18.35
N GLU A 42 2.26 -36.41 -17.41
CA GLU A 42 1.22 -37.43 -17.62
C GLU A 42 0.25 -37.02 -18.76
N LYS A 43 -0.14 -35.74 -18.83
CA LYS A 43 -1.01 -35.22 -19.90
C LYS A 43 -0.32 -35.18 -21.27
N GLN A 44 0.99 -34.93 -21.32
CA GLN A 44 1.77 -34.95 -22.56
C GLN A 44 2.00 -36.38 -23.05
N MET A 45 2.20 -37.34 -22.13
CA MET A 45 2.43 -38.76 -22.46
C MET A 45 1.16 -39.51 -22.87
N ASP A 46 -0.01 -39.15 -22.33
CA ASP A 46 -1.25 -39.87 -22.62
C ASP A 46 -1.88 -39.53 -23.98
N ASP A 47 -1.28 -38.62 -24.78
CA ASP A 47 -1.85 -38.09 -26.03
C ASP A 47 -3.31 -37.58 -25.86
N ASP A 48 -3.69 -37.33 -24.60
CA ASP A 48 -5.05 -37.05 -24.19
C ASP A 48 -5.34 -35.60 -24.60
N LYS A 49 -6.46 -35.39 -25.31
CA LYS A 49 -6.87 -34.09 -25.89
C LYS A 49 -7.17 -33.01 -24.83
N LYS A 50 -6.74 -33.17 -23.58
CA LYS A 50 -6.83 -32.15 -22.55
C LYS A 50 -5.70 -31.15 -22.78
N SER A 51 -6.08 -30.00 -23.31
CA SER A 51 -5.18 -28.85 -23.42
C SER A 51 -4.49 -28.61 -22.06
N LEU A 52 -3.16 -28.61 -22.05
CA LEU A 52 -2.38 -28.10 -20.93
C LEU A 52 -2.93 -26.75 -20.51
N THR A 53 -3.10 -26.54 -19.20
CA THR A 53 -3.45 -25.23 -18.67
C THR A 53 -2.32 -24.25 -18.98
N ASP A 54 -2.64 -22.96 -19.04
CA ASP A 54 -1.67 -21.91 -19.38
C ASP A 54 -0.43 -21.91 -18.48
N MET A 55 -0.63 -22.21 -17.19
CA MET A 55 0.46 -22.35 -16.22
C MET A 55 1.25 -23.64 -16.44
N GLU A 56 0.62 -24.77 -16.72
CA GLU A 56 1.32 -26.02 -17.06
C GLU A 56 2.18 -25.84 -18.32
N ARG A 57 1.69 -25.11 -19.34
CA ARG A 57 2.48 -24.77 -20.53
C ARG A 57 3.68 -23.91 -20.17
N LEU A 58 3.47 -22.85 -19.40
CA LEU A 58 4.56 -21.97 -18.97
C LEU A 58 5.63 -22.73 -18.17
N TYR A 59 5.19 -23.63 -17.29
CA TYR A 59 6.11 -24.47 -16.53
C TYR A 59 6.88 -25.45 -17.40
N MET A 60 6.21 -26.15 -18.33
CA MET A 60 6.88 -27.03 -19.28
C MET A 60 7.89 -26.24 -20.11
N THR A 61 7.52 -25.09 -20.67
CA THR A 61 8.46 -24.24 -21.41
C THR A 61 9.70 -23.85 -20.60
N LEU A 62 9.58 -23.71 -19.27
CA LEU A 62 10.69 -23.38 -18.38
C LEU A 62 11.53 -24.58 -17.93
N THR A 63 11.11 -25.82 -18.18
CA THR A 63 11.74 -27.02 -17.60
C THR A 63 11.85 -28.22 -18.52
N ASP A 64 11.25 -28.17 -19.70
CA ASP A 64 11.33 -29.25 -20.68
C ASP A 64 12.82 -29.46 -21.00
N PRO A 65 13.35 -30.68 -20.89
CA PRO A 65 14.68 -30.95 -21.41
C PRO A 65 14.65 -30.78 -22.92
N ASP A 66 15.68 -30.18 -23.49
CA ASP A 66 15.81 -30.07 -24.94
C ASP A 66 15.77 -31.46 -25.57
N ASP A 67 14.84 -31.67 -26.49
CA ASP A 67 14.64 -32.95 -27.19
C ASP A 67 15.74 -33.24 -28.23
N ASP A 68 16.77 -32.38 -28.34
CA ASP A 68 17.88 -32.59 -29.27
C ASP A 68 18.91 -33.57 -28.66
N PRO A 69 19.05 -34.80 -29.19
CA PRO A 69 20.02 -35.77 -28.71
C PRO A 69 21.49 -35.34 -28.93
N PHE A 70 21.74 -34.20 -29.58
CA PHE A 70 23.06 -33.65 -29.85
C PHE A 70 23.38 -32.38 -29.05
N GLU A 71 22.41 -31.76 -28.37
CA GLU A 71 22.66 -30.65 -27.44
C GLU A 71 22.87 -31.20 -26.01
N ILE A 72 24.05 -30.94 -25.46
CA ILE A 72 24.50 -31.54 -24.19
C ILE A 72 24.18 -30.63 -22.99
N GLU A 73 23.85 -29.36 -23.22
CA GLU A 73 23.59 -28.37 -22.17
C GLU A 73 22.22 -27.73 -22.36
N TRP A 74 21.36 -27.92 -21.36
CA TRP A 74 20.09 -27.22 -21.19
C TRP A 74 20.33 -25.70 -21.15
N ASP A 75 19.83 -24.95 -22.14
CA ASP A 75 20.06 -23.50 -22.23
C ASP A 75 18.96 -22.70 -21.51
N ALA A 76 19.28 -22.27 -20.30
CA ALA A 76 18.39 -21.46 -19.48
C ALA A 76 17.93 -20.16 -20.17
N GLU A 77 18.74 -19.55 -21.03
CA GLU A 77 18.39 -18.29 -21.70
C GLU A 77 17.29 -18.54 -22.75
N ASP A 78 17.41 -19.60 -23.55
CA ASP A 78 16.43 -19.96 -24.58
C ASP A 78 15.07 -20.37 -23.98
N HIS A 79 15.07 -21.11 -22.87
CA HIS A 79 13.84 -21.43 -22.15
C HIS A 79 13.14 -20.20 -21.56
N ILE A 80 13.92 -19.26 -21.02
CA ILE A 80 13.39 -17.99 -20.50
C ILE A 80 12.81 -17.13 -21.63
N ASP A 81 13.49 -17.06 -22.77
CA ASP A 81 13.04 -16.29 -23.93
C ASP A 81 11.77 -16.90 -24.55
N THR A 82 11.68 -18.23 -24.60
CA THR A 82 10.49 -18.95 -25.06
C THR A 82 9.32 -18.74 -24.10
N ALA A 83 9.56 -18.81 -22.79
CA ALA A 83 8.55 -18.53 -21.77
C ALA A 83 8.07 -17.07 -21.83
N PHE A 84 8.99 -16.14 -22.06
CA PHE A 84 8.66 -14.73 -22.28
C PHE A 84 7.78 -14.54 -23.53
N ALA A 85 8.12 -15.19 -24.63
CA ALA A 85 7.34 -15.15 -25.87
C ALA A 85 5.92 -15.71 -25.66
N LEU A 86 5.80 -16.82 -24.92
CA LEU A 86 4.51 -17.42 -24.55
C LEU A 86 3.63 -16.45 -23.76
N ILE A 87 4.18 -15.83 -22.71
CA ILE A 87 3.46 -14.86 -21.87
C ILE A 87 2.99 -13.66 -22.69
N LEU A 88 3.86 -13.16 -23.58
CA LEU A 88 3.53 -12.01 -24.42
C LEU A 88 2.46 -12.35 -25.45
N HIS A 89 2.53 -13.54 -26.06
CA HIS A 89 1.60 -13.97 -27.11
C HIS A 89 0.19 -14.23 -26.56
N HIS A 90 0.09 -14.81 -25.36
CA HIS A 90 -1.18 -15.16 -24.73
C HIS A 90 -1.67 -14.14 -23.69
N ASN A 91 -0.94 -13.04 -23.51
CA ASN A 91 -1.24 -11.98 -22.55
C ASN A 91 -1.46 -12.49 -21.11
N TYR A 92 -0.63 -13.42 -20.64
CA TYR A 92 -0.77 -13.97 -19.29
C TYR A 92 -0.64 -12.91 -18.20
N ALA A 93 0.12 -11.84 -18.47
CA ALA A 93 0.31 -10.74 -17.53
C ALA A 93 -1.02 -10.08 -17.14
N ASP A 94 -1.88 -9.75 -18.11
CA ASP A 94 -3.17 -9.14 -17.80
C ASP A 94 -4.20 -10.19 -17.30
N VAL A 95 -4.17 -11.41 -17.83
CA VAL A 95 -5.13 -12.48 -17.47
C VAL A 95 -5.00 -12.90 -16.00
N TYR A 96 -3.77 -12.91 -15.47
CA TYR A 96 -3.46 -13.47 -14.15
C TYR A 96 -3.03 -12.43 -13.09
N GLU A 97 -3.13 -11.12 -13.37
CA GLU A 97 -2.67 -10.09 -12.42
C GLU A 97 -3.39 -10.20 -11.06
N ASP A 98 -4.71 -10.37 -11.03
CA ASP A 98 -5.50 -10.53 -9.80
C ASP A 98 -5.08 -11.76 -8.98
N MET A 99 -4.66 -12.84 -9.66
CA MET A 99 -4.18 -14.06 -9.01
C MET A 99 -2.78 -13.85 -8.43
N LEU A 100 -1.90 -13.19 -9.18
CA LEU A 100 -0.57 -12.83 -8.69
C LEU A 100 -0.64 -11.87 -7.51
N GLU A 101 -1.54 -10.90 -7.52
CA GLU A 101 -1.74 -9.99 -6.39
C GLU A 101 -2.13 -10.75 -5.12
N LYS A 102 -3.08 -11.70 -5.22
CA LYS A 102 -3.44 -12.60 -4.11
C LYS A 102 -2.28 -13.47 -3.65
N LEU A 103 -1.46 -14.00 -4.57
CA LEU A 103 -0.29 -14.80 -4.21
C LEU A 103 0.82 -13.96 -3.55
N ARG A 104 1.03 -12.72 -4.01
CA ARG A 104 1.93 -11.74 -3.36
C ARG A 104 1.48 -11.48 -1.92
N ASP A 105 0.17 -11.34 -1.69
CA ASP A 105 -0.39 -11.16 -0.35
C ASP A 105 -0.17 -12.38 0.55
N VAL A 106 -0.41 -13.59 0.04
CA VAL A 106 -0.21 -14.84 0.79
C VAL A 106 1.27 -15.06 1.12
N ALA A 107 2.16 -14.93 0.12
CA ALA A 107 3.61 -15.02 0.32
C ALA A 107 4.12 -13.95 1.30
N GLY A 108 3.53 -12.76 1.27
CA GLY A 108 3.78 -11.69 2.22
C GLY A 108 3.42 -12.08 3.66
N ARG A 109 2.29 -12.77 3.86
CA ARG A 109 1.79 -13.24 5.16
C ARG A 109 2.64 -14.37 5.75
N GLU A 110 3.09 -15.34 4.95
CA GLU A 110 3.94 -16.43 5.43
C GLU A 110 5.34 -15.96 5.82
N ALA A 111 5.93 -15.08 5.00
CA ALA A 111 7.19 -14.41 5.34
C ALA A 111 7.11 -13.60 6.63
N ASN A 112 5.92 -13.20 7.10
CA ASN A 112 5.74 -12.52 8.38
C ASN A 112 5.77 -13.45 9.59
N ARG A 113 5.42 -14.74 9.45
CA ARG A 113 5.37 -15.67 10.60
C ARG A 113 6.76 -15.99 11.16
N SER A 114 7.78 -16.08 10.30
CA SER A 114 9.17 -16.34 10.69
C SER A 114 9.92 -15.11 11.24
N LEU A 115 9.37 -13.90 11.09
CA LEU A 115 9.97 -12.69 11.60
C LEU A 115 9.71 -12.52 13.10
N SER A 116 10.75 -12.12 13.83
CA SER A 116 10.60 -11.62 15.21
C SER A 116 9.63 -10.43 15.26
N PRO A 117 8.96 -10.17 16.41
CA PRO A 117 8.05 -9.03 16.55
C PRO A 117 8.70 -7.69 16.13
N SER A 118 9.98 -7.50 16.49
CA SER A 118 10.79 -6.34 16.10
C SER A 118 10.94 -6.20 14.57
N GLN A 119 11.19 -7.31 13.87
CA GLN A 119 11.32 -7.31 12.41
C GLN A 119 9.97 -7.09 11.71
N ARG A 120 8.86 -7.60 12.26
CA ARG A 120 7.52 -7.34 11.74
C ARG A 120 7.16 -5.86 11.78
N ILE A 121 7.43 -5.20 12.91
CA ILE A 121 7.22 -3.75 13.06
C ILE A 121 8.10 -2.98 12.06
N MET A 122 9.39 -3.34 11.98
CA MET A 122 10.33 -2.70 11.05
C MET A 122 9.89 -2.84 9.59
N ARG A 123 9.43 -4.03 9.19
CA ARG A 123 8.92 -4.29 7.84
C ARG A 123 7.68 -3.44 7.56
N ARG A 124 6.71 -3.43 8.48
CA ARG A 124 5.50 -2.61 8.38
C ARG A 124 5.81 -1.12 8.22
N ILE A 125 6.78 -0.61 8.98
CA ILE A 125 7.27 0.77 8.86
C ILE A 125 7.83 1.05 7.47
N ILE A 126 8.68 0.15 6.95
CA ILE A 126 9.31 0.32 5.64
C ILE A 126 8.26 0.25 4.52
N GLU A 127 7.32 -0.68 4.61
CA GLU A 127 6.21 -0.82 3.65
C GLU A 127 5.33 0.43 3.65
N LYS A 128 4.89 0.89 4.84
CA LYS A 128 4.12 2.13 4.99
C LYS A 128 4.88 3.35 4.46
N ALA A 129 6.13 3.54 4.84
CA ALA A 129 6.93 4.67 4.38
C ALA A 129 7.09 4.74 2.85
N ARG A 130 7.05 3.59 2.16
CA ARG A 130 7.08 3.52 0.70
C ARG A 130 5.71 3.74 0.06
N SER A 131 4.63 3.27 0.70
CA SER A 131 3.27 3.36 0.17
C SER A 131 2.62 4.71 0.45
N THR A 132 3.00 5.39 1.54
CA THR A 132 2.51 6.70 1.92
C THR A 132 2.87 7.73 0.85
N LYS A 133 1.85 8.22 0.15
CA LYS A 133 2.02 9.21 -0.93
C LYS A 133 1.47 10.59 -0.58
N ILE A 134 0.49 10.65 0.31
CA ILE A 134 -0.29 11.87 0.54
C ILE A 134 0.06 12.58 1.84
N ASP A 135 0.58 11.86 2.84
CA ASP A 135 0.90 12.41 4.17
C ASP A 135 2.04 13.45 4.16
N THR A 136 2.61 13.77 2.99
CA THR A 136 3.60 14.86 2.82
C THR A 136 2.97 16.19 2.38
N PHE A 137 1.70 16.19 1.99
CA PHE A 137 0.95 17.37 1.54
C PHE A 137 -0.51 17.39 2.03
N ALA A 138 -0.94 16.34 2.72
CA ALA A 138 -2.23 16.23 3.36
C ALA A 138 -2.06 15.68 4.78
N CYS A 139 -2.96 16.05 5.68
CA CYS A 139 -2.95 15.61 7.07
C CYS A 139 -4.36 15.23 7.52
N ALA A 140 -4.48 14.42 8.57
CA ALA A 140 -5.77 14.08 9.14
C ALA A 140 -6.56 15.35 9.52
N ALA A 141 -7.84 15.40 9.16
CA ALA A 141 -8.71 16.53 9.47
C ALA A 141 -9.39 16.34 10.83
N PRO A 142 -9.47 17.37 11.70
CA PRO A 142 -10.24 17.28 12.95
C PRO A 142 -11.73 17.11 12.65
N LEU A 143 -12.39 16.16 13.30
CA LEU A 143 -13.82 15.90 13.10
C LEU A 143 -14.68 17.09 13.53
N ALA A 144 -14.21 17.87 14.50
CA ALA A 144 -14.84 19.12 14.91
C ALA A 144 -14.91 20.15 13.77
N THR A 145 -13.96 20.11 12.82
CA THR A 145 -13.99 20.96 11.62
C THR A 145 -15.04 20.44 10.65
N ILE A 146 -15.07 19.13 10.41
CA ILE A 146 -16.01 18.49 9.48
C ILE A 146 -17.46 18.75 9.89
N ARG A 147 -17.79 18.63 11.18
CA ARG A 147 -19.15 18.90 11.69
C ARG A 147 -19.65 20.33 11.45
N LYS A 148 -18.75 21.28 11.28
CA LYS A 148 -19.11 22.69 11.03
C LYS A 148 -19.36 22.98 9.55
N LEU A 149 -18.96 22.06 8.66
CA LEU A 149 -19.20 22.19 7.23
C LEU A 149 -20.68 21.97 6.90
N PRO A 150 -21.18 22.54 5.79
CA PRO A 150 -22.48 22.17 5.24
C PRO A 150 -22.60 20.66 5.07
N GLU A 151 -23.81 20.10 5.24
CA GLU A 151 -24.05 18.65 5.16
C GLU A 151 -23.52 18.01 3.85
N GLU A 152 -23.64 18.74 2.75
CA GLU A 152 -23.12 18.36 1.42
C GLU A 152 -21.59 18.19 1.39
N GLU A 153 -20.86 18.89 2.24
CA GLU A 153 -19.40 18.86 2.35
C GLU A 153 -18.91 17.91 3.47
N GLN A 154 -19.83 17.28 4.23
CA GLN A 154 -19.49 16.26 5.24
C GLN A 154 -19.25 14.87 4.64
N SER A 155 -19.15 14.79 3.31
CA SER A 155 -18.95 13.56 2.56
C SER A 155 -17.75 13.66 1.63
N CYS A 156 -17.09 12.53 1.38
CA CYS A 156 -15.95 12.47 0.49
C CYS A 156 -16.37 12.82 -0.95
N PRO A 157 -15.71 13.79 -1.62
CA PRO A 157 -16.09 14.20 -2.98
C PRO A 157 -15.83 13.10 -4.03
N ILE A 158 -15.04 12.08 -3.70
CA ILE A 158 -14.69 10.97 -4.60
C ILE A 158 -15.72 9.84 -4.47
N CYS A 159 -15.87 9.25 -3.28
CA CYS A 159 -16.75 8.10 -3.07
C CYS A 159 -18.18 8.47 -2.63
N ARG A 160 -18.42 9.74 -2.29
CA ARG A 160 -19.70 10.30 -1.79
C ARG A 160 -20.19 9.72 -0.46
N ASN A 161 -19.36 8.96 0.24
CA ASN A 161 -19.67 8.45 1.57
C ASN A 161 -19.43 9.54 2.62
N GLY A 162 -20.28 9.58 3.64
CA GLY A 162 -20.10 10.47 4.79
C GLY A 162 -18.84 10.10 5.57
N TYR A 163 -18.03 11.09 5.97
CA TYR A 163 -16.78 10.83 6.71
C TYR A 163 -17.00 10.17 8.07
N LEU A 164 -18.21 10.32 8.62
CA LEU A 164 -18.62 9.84 9.93
C LEU A 164 -19.78 8.84 9.85
N ASP A 165 -19.93 8.17 8.72
CA ASP A 165 -20.97 7.16 8.54
C ASP A 165 -20.60 5.86 9.26
N THR A 166 -20.77 5.88 10.57
CA THR A 166 -20.49 4.74 11.46
C THR A 166 -21.56 3.63 11.37
N LYS A 167 -22.62 3.84 10.59
CA LYS A 167 -23.68 2.85 10.37
C LYS A 167 -23.37 1.96 9.17
N SER A 168 -22.82 2.53 8.10
CA SER A 168 -22.54 1.80 6.87
C SER A 168 -21.11 1.26 6.79
N PHE A 169 -20.18 1.78 7.60
CA PHE A 169 -18.77 1.39 7.56
C PHE A 169 -18.27 0.81 8.88
N SER A 170 -17.40 -0.19 8.78
CA SER A 170 -16.67 -0.71 9.95
C SER A 170 -15.65 0.32 10.44
N ILE A 171 -15.25 0.21 11.71
CA ILE A 171 -14.22 1.08 12.27
C ILE A 171 -12.89 0.98 11.51
N ASP A 172 -12.52 -0.20 11.01
CA ASP A 172 -11.33 -0.39 10.19
C ASP A 172 -11.42 0.38 8.86
N ALA A 173 -12.59 0.40 8.23
CA ALA A 173 -12.81 1.17 7.01
C ALA A 173 -12.74 2.69 7.27
N LEU A 174 -13.29 3.15 8.40
CA LEU A 174 -13.20 4.56 8.82
C LEU A 174 -11.78 4.98 9.17
N ILE A 175 -10.97 4.09 9.75
CA ILE A 175 -9.54 4.33 9.98
C ILE A 175 -8.79 4.41 8.63
N ALA A 176 -9.08 3.50 7.70
CA ALA A 176 -8.42 3.41 6.41
C ALA A 176 -8.70 4.64 5.52
N ASP A 177 -9.94 5.09 5.45
CA ASP A 177 -10.37 6.23 4.63
C ASP A 177 -10.67 7.50 5.47
N TYR A 178 -10.01 7.65 6.62
CA TYR A 178 -10.21 8.80 7.50
C TYR A 178 -10.04 10.13 6.74
N PRO A 179 -10.87 11.15 6.98
CA PRO A 179 -10.80 12.44 6.27
C PRO A 179 -9.43 13.12 6.41
N HIS A 180 -8.82 13.44 5.28
CA HIS A 180 -7.56 14.18 5.18
C HIS A 180 -7.76 15.54 4.50
N ARG A 181 -7.22 16.59 5.12
CA ARG A 181 -7.16 17.93 4.57
C ARG A 181 -5.92 18.08 3.70
N ILE A 182 -6.09 18.51 2.45
CA ILE A 182 -4.97 18.91 1.60
C ILE A 182 -4.45 20.27 2.09
N ILE A 183 -3.18 20.34 2.48
CA ILE A 183 -2.55 21.52 3.09
C ILE A 183 -2.58 22.72 2.13
N HIS A 184 -2.36 22.48 0.84
CA HIS A 184 -2.30 23.54 -0.17
C HIS A 184 -3.62 24.28 -0.41
N CYS A 185 -4.77 23.60 -0.25
CA CYS A 185 -6.06 24.16 -0.67
C CYS A 185 -7.20 23.98 0.33
N GLY A 186 -6.97 23.31 1.47
CA GLY A 186 -7.97 23.12 2.53
C GLY A 186 -9.03 22.05 2.24
N HIS A 187 -9.16 21.56 1.01
CA HIS A 187 -10.16 20.53 0.67
C HIS A 187 -9.93 19.23 1.45
N ILE A 188 -11.02 18.68 1.99
CA ILE A 188 -11.04 17.44 2.76
C ILE A 188 -11.45 16.29 1.82
N ILE A 189 -10.73 15.16 1.89
CA ILE A 189 -10.95 13.96 1.07
C ILE A 189 -10.58 12.75 1.91
N GLY A 190 -11.28 11.62 1.75
CA GLY A 190 -10.89 10.37 2.42
C GLY A 190 -9.46 9.96 2.06
N LYS A 191 -8.69 9.44 3.03
CA LYS A 191 -7.27 9.09 2.87
C LYS A 191 -7.06 8.11 1.71
N GLU A 192 -7.74 6.97 1.74
CA GLU A 192 -7.63 5.90 0.75
C GLU A 192 -8.15 6.37 -0.62
N CYS A 193 -9.24 7.13 -0.64
CA CYS A 193 -9.76 7.76 -1.85
C CYS A 193 -8.72 8.69 -2.50
N LEU A 194 -8.05 9.55 -1.72
CA LEU A 194 -7.03 10.46 -2.22
C LEU A 194 -5.77 9.71 -2.67
N GLU A 195 -5.34 8.68 -1.94
CA GLU A 195 -4.22 7.84 -2.37
C GLU A 195 -4.52 7.12 -3.69
N THR A 196 -5.73 6.59 -3.85
CA THR A 196 -6.19 5.95 -5.08
C THR A 196 -6.20 6.95 -6.23
N TRP A 197 -6.74 8.15 -6.00
CA TRP A 197 -6.73 9.25 -6.96
C TRP A 197 -5.31 9.62 -7.42
N MET A 198 -4.31 9.58 -6.53
CA MET A 198 -2.89 9.82 -6.87
C MET A 198 -2.22 8.66 -7.63
N ARG A 199 -2.80 7.46 -7.60
CA ARG A 199 -2.27 6.26 -8.29
C ARG A 199 -2.89 6.08 -9.68
N THR A 200 -4.14 6.48 -9.86
CA THR A 200 -4.88 6.28 -11.11
C THR A 200 -4.32 7.15 -12.24
N PRO A 201 -3.79 6.56 -13.33
CA PRO A 201 -3.36 7.33 -14.48
C PRO A 201 -4.57 8.00 -15.16
N LEU A 202 -4.50 9.31 -15.36
CA LEU A 202 -5.58 10.06 -15.99
C LEU A 202 -5.55 9.86 -17.52
N PRO A 203 -6.71 9.79 -18.21
CA PRO A 203 -6.80 9.47 -19.64
C PRO A 203 -6.02 10.43 -20.54
N ASP A 204 -5.91 11.69 -20.12
CA ASP A 204 -5.16 12.74 -20.81
C ASP A 204 -4.32 13.54 -19.79
N PRO A 205 -3.02 13.24 -19.65
CA PRO A 205 -2.12 13.96 -18.73
C PRO A 205 -1.94 15.45 -19.04
N ALA A 206 -2.22 15.89 -20.28
CA ALA A 206 -2.11 17.29 -20.68
C ALA A 206 -3.33 18.11 -20.25
N ARG A 207 -4.53 17.50 -20.27
CA ARG A 207 -5.76 18.11 -19.73
C ARG A 207 -5.93 17.91 -18.22
N TYR A 208 -5.40 16.81 -17.71
CA TYR A 208 -5.50 16.44 -16.30
C TYR A 208 -4.10 16.15 -15.76
N PRO A 209 -3.41 17.17 -15.23
CA PRO A 209 -2.10 16.97 -14.65
C PRO A 209 -2.21 15.90 -13.55
N GLN A 210 -1.34 14.89 -13.63
CA GLN A 210 -1.18 13.92 -12.56
C GLN A 210 -0.86 14.68 -11.26
N TYR A 211 -1.38 14.22 -10.12
CA TYR A 211 -1.17 14.85 -8.81
C TYR A 211 -1.82 16.23 -8.63
N THR A 212 -3.13 16.31 -8.82
CA THR A 212 -3.92 17.53 -8.54
C THR A 212 -5.04 17.26 -7.54
N CYS A 213 -5.46 18.29 -6.81
CA CYS A 213 -6.65 18.20 -5.97
C CYS A 213 -7.87 17.81 -6.84
N PRO A 214 -8.67 16.79 -6.48
CA PRO A 214 -9.82 16.38 -7.27
C PRO A 214 -10.92 17.44 -7.37
N ILE A 215 -10.95 18.39 -6.41
CA ILE A 215 -11.92 19.49 -6.38
C ILE A 215 -11.38 20.70 -7.15
N CYS A 216 -10.39 21.42 -6.61
CA CYS A 216 -9.93 22.69 -7.19
C CYS A 216 -8.80 22.57 -8.22
N ARG A 217 -8.31 21.35 -8.50
CA ARG A 217 -7.27 21.07 -9.49
C ARG A 217 -5.91 21.75 -9.24
N ILE A 218 -5.70 22.35 -8.07
CA ILE A 218 -4.38 22.83 -7.65
C ILE A 218 -3.36 21.67 -7.72
N PRO A 219 -2.18 21.89 -8.31
CA PRO A 219 -1.09 20.91 -8.30
C PRO A 219 -0.66 20.57 -6.88
N LEU A 220 -0.50 19.28 -6.60
CA LEU A 220 -0.06 18.73 -5.31
C LEU A 220 1.40 18.25 -5.36
N LYS A 221 2.03 18.30 -6.54
CA LYS A 221 3.41 17.89 -6.76
C LYS A 221 4.20 19.07 -7.33
N ASN A 222 5.38 19.30 -6.75
CA ASN A 222 6.47 20.16 -7.25
C ASN A 222 6.51 21.65 -6.92
N ASP A 223 5.64 22.24 -6.11
CA ASP A 223 5.92 23.61 -5.64
C ASP A 223 5.36 23.86 -4.24
N THR A 224 6.24 24.37 -3.37
CA THR A 224 6.08 24.53 -1.92
C THR A 224 5.94 23.20 -1.18
N SER A 225 7.00 22.70 -0.55
CA SER A 225 6.82 21.77 0.56
C SER A 225 5.89 22.48 1.54
N ALA A 226 4.76 21.86 1.92
CA ALA A 226 4.11 22.23 3.17
C ALA A 226 5.19 22.46 4.22
N ASP A 227 5.14 23.56 4.97
CA ASP A 227 6.18 23.89 5.95
C ASP A 227 6.31 22.73 6.93
N LEU A 228 7.27 21.84 6.65
CA LEU A 228 7.47 20.65 7.45
C LEU A 228 7.93 21.12 8.83
N PRO A 229 7.44 20.51 9.91
CA PRO A 229 7.86 20.90 11.26
C PRO A 229 9.39 20.92 11.36
N SER A 230 9.96 22.04 11.79
CA SER A 230 11.42 22.26 11.79
C SER A 230 12.20 21.17 12.54
N PHE A 231 11.63 20.68 13.64
CA PHE A 231 12.16 19.57 14.44
C PHE A 231 12.35 18.28 13.62
N LEU A 232 11.50 18.02 12.63
CA LEU A 232 11.51 16.77 11.86
C LEU A 232 12.80 16.61 11.05
N TYR A 233 13.32 17.70 10.48
CA TYR A 233 14.60 17.71 9.76
C TYR A 233 15.77 17.33 10.68
N GLU A 234 15.81 17.95 11.86
CA GLU A 234 16.84 17.69 12.86
C GLU A 234 16.76 16.23 13.37
N HIS A 235 15.55 15.76 13.68
CA HIS A 235 15.32 14.40 14.12
C HIS A 235 15.78 13.36 13.10
N ILE A 236 15.40 13.52 11.82
CA ILE A 236 15.78 12.56 10.77
C ILE A 236 17.29 12.55 10.52
N SER A 237 17.95 13.69 10.65
CA SER A 237 19.41 13.79 10.46
C SER A 237 20.21 13.21 11.62
N LYS A 238 19.75 13.39 12.87
CA LYS A 238 20.51 13.02 14.08
C LYS A 238 20.12 11.65 14.65
N ASN A 239 18.89 11.18 14.48
CA ASN A 239 18.39 9.99 15.17
C ASN A 239 18.91 8.67 14.56
N GLU A 240 19.63 7.89 15.36
CA GLU A 240 20.22 6.61 14.91
C GLU A 240 19.17 5.54 14.56
N SER A 241 18.00 5.53 15.20
CA SER A 241 16.93 4.59 14.86
C SER A 241 16.36 4.89 13.48
N VAL A 242 16.19 6.17 13.14
CA VAL A 242 15.77 6.61 11.80
C VAL A 242 16.81 6.23 10.75
N LYS A 243 18.11 6.45 11.02
CA LYS A 243 19.20 6.03 10.12
C LYS A 243 19.20 4.52 9.87
N LYS A 244 18.94 3.71 10.90
CA LYS A 244 18.80 2.26 10.77
C LYS A 244 17.62 1.86 9.89
N ILE A 245 16.45 2.47 10.08
CA ILE A 245 15.27 2.24 9.23
C ILE A 245 15.60 2.61 7.78
N LYS A 246 16.18 3.80 7.56
CA LYS A 246 16.58 4.31 6.25
C LYS A 246 17.51 3.34 5.53
N LYS A 247 18.57 2.88 6.21
CA LYS A 247 19.55 1.94 5.65
C LYS A 247 18.93 0.57 5.36
N LYS A 248 18.14 0.02 6.30
CA LYS A 248 17.56 -1.32 6.16
C LYS A 248 16.47 -1.39 5.10
N GLY A 249 15.68 -0.32 4.97
CA GLY A 249 14.60 -0.21 4.00
C GLY A 249 14.99 0.45 2.69
N ASP A 250 16.26 0.83 2.50
CA ASP A 250 16.73 1.62 1.35
C ASP A 250 15.78 2.78 1.02
N LEU A 251 15.44 3.57 2.04
CA LEU A 251 14.44 4.63 1.94
C LEU A 251 15.09 5.97 1.59
N ARG A 252 14.44 6.76 0.74
CA ARG A 252 14.85 8.15 0.51
C ARG A 252 14.38 9.00 1.69
N THR A 253 15.02 10.15 1.91
CA THR A 253 14.64 11.06 3.00
C THR A 253 13.16 11.48 2.92
N LYS A 254 12.62 11.65 1.70
CA LYS A 254 11.18 11.94 1.51
C LYS A 254 10.24 10.81 1.94
N ASP A 255 10.66 9.57 1.77
CA ASP A 255 9.87 8.41 2.19
C ASP A 255 9.87 8.33 3.73
N ILE A 256 10.96 8.74 4.39
CA ILE A 256 11.04 8.88 5.85
C ILE A 256 10.12 10.01 6.37
N TYR A 257 10.12 11.18 5.71
CA TYR A 257 9.17 12.26 6.05
C TYR A 257 7.74 11.74 5.98
N GLY A 258 7.35 11.14 4.84
CA GLY A 258 6.02 10.56 4.65
C GLY A 258 5.68 9.52 5.72
N GLY A 259 6.60 8.60 6.04
CA GLY A 259 6.37 7.59 7.07
C GLY A 259 6.14 8.14 8.47
N ILE A 260 6.85 9.20 8.87
CA ILE A 260 6.65 9.86 10.18
C ILE A 260 5.35 10.66 10.20
N LEU A 261 5.07 11.44 9.15
CA LEU A 261 3.85 12.26 9.04
C LEU A 261 2.58 11.40 8.90
N GLY A 262 2.68 10.26 8.23
CA GLY A 262 1.60 9.28 8.16
C GLY A 262 1.34 8.64 9.53
N CYS A 263 2.39 8.31 10.28
CA CYS A 263 2.26 7.82 11.66
C CYS A 263 1.61 8.86 12.59
N LEU A 264 1.96 10.14 12.44
CA LEU A 264 1.30 11.25 13.14
C LEU A 264 -0.19 11.36 12.78
N SER A 265 -0.50 11.32 11.49
CA SER A 265 -1.87 11.45 10.98
C SER A 265 -2.75 10.29 11.41
N GLU A 266 -2.22 9.07 11.41
CA GLU A 266 -2.90 7.88 11.93
C GLU A 266 -3.12 7.96 13.45
N GLU A 267 -2.14 8.42 14.24
CA GLU A 267 -2.35 8.59 15.69
C GLU A 267 -3.47 9.60 15.97
N PHE A 268 -3.46 10.73 15.26
CA PHE A 268 -4.49 11.77 15.38
C PHE A 268 -5.87 11.25 14.98
N ALA A 269 -5.97 10.56 13.84
CA ALA A 269 -7.22 9.94 13.38
C ALA A 269 -7.78 8.96 14.41
N LEU A 270 -6.94 8.12 15.02
CA LEU A 270 -7.35 7.17 16.05
C LEU A 270 -7.85 7.86 17.32
N GLN A 271 -7.24 9.00 17.71
CA GLN A 271 -7.69 9.80 18.85
C GLN A 271 -9.06 10.43 18.57
N GLU A 272 -9.21 11.09 17.42
CA GLU A 272 -10.48 11.72 17.02
C GLU A 272 -11.62 10.70 16.88
N LEU A 273 -11.35 9.52 16.29
CA LEU A 273 -12.32 8.42 16.23
C LEU A 273 -12.66 7.86 17.62
N GLY A 274 -11.69 7.78 18.53
CA GLY A 274 -11.94 7.39 19.92
C GLY A 274 -12.90 8.37 20.62
N ASP A 275 -12.65 9.67 20.48
CA ASP A 275 -13.52 10.73 21.01
C ASP A 275 -14.90 10.72 20.33
N GLU A 276 -14.96 10.38 19.03
CA GLU A 276 -16.21 10.17 18.29
C GLU A 276 -17.06 9.08 18.89
N ILE A 277 -16.47 7.91 19.07
CA ILE A 277 -17.15 6.72 19.57
C ILE A 277 -17.64 6.97 20.99
N GLN A 278 -16.82 7.62 21.83
CA GLN A 278 -17.24 7.98 23.18
C GLN A 278 -18.42 8.94 23.18
N ARG A 279 -18.49 9.89 22.24
CA ARG A 279 -19.63 10.80 22.11
C ARG A 279 -20.88 10.10 21.59
N GLN A 280 -20.76 9.26 20.57
CA GLN A 280 -21.89 8.48 20.05
C GLN A 280 -22.45 7.52 21.11
N TRP A 281 -21.58 6.98 21.96
CA TRP A 281 -21.99 6.20 23.14
C TRP A 281 -22.77 7.05 24.14
N SER A 282 -22.28 8.26 24.47
CA SER A 282 -23.00 9.17 25.37
C SER A 282 -24.35 9.65 24.81
N ASP A 283 -24.52 9.64 23.49
CA ASP A 283 -25.75 9.98 22.78
C ASP A 283 -26.68 8.76 22.53
N ASP A 284 -26.37 7.57 23.07
CA ASP A 284 -27.09 6.31 22.82
C ASP A 284 -27.23 5.94 21.32
N LYS A 285 -26.28 6.37 20.49
CA LYS A 285 -26.28 6.14 19.02
C LYS A 285 -25.65 4.81 18.60
N ILE A 286 -24.93 4.15 19.51
CA ILE A 286 -24.25 2.88 19.24
C ILE A 286 -24.52 1.87 20.34
N LEU A 287 -24.54 0.58 19.98
CA LEU A 287 -24.82 -0.52 20.92
C LEU A 287 -23.58 -0.86 21.77
N PRO A 288 -23.75 -1.45 22.97
CA PRO A 288 -22.63 -1.85 23.84
C PRO A 288 -21.62 -2.76 23.13
N ASP A 289 -22.08 -3.82 22.47
CA ASP A 289 -21.21 -4.79 21.78
C ASP A 289 -20.42 -4.12 20.63
N GLN A 290 -21.06 -3.19 19.92
CA GLN A 290 -20.44 -2.43 18.84
C GLN A 290 -19.35 -1.50 19.38
N LYS A 291 -19.60 -0.83 20.51
CA LYS A 291 -18.61 0.00 21.18
C LYS A 291 -17.40 -0.82 21.62
N ASP A 292 -17.61 -1.99 22.20
CA ASP A 292 -16.53 -2.84 22.70
C ASP A 292 -15.64 -3.35 21.56
N ASP A 293 -16.26 -3.79 20.45
CA ASP A 293 -15.52 -4.20 19.24
C ASP A 293 -14.70 -3.03 18.66
N TRP A 294 -15.31 -1.84 18.56
CA TRP A 294 -14.63 -0.67 18.04
C TRP A 294 -13.48 -0.21 18.94
N ASN A 295 -13.69 -0.18 20.26
CA ASN A 295 -12.64 0.16 21.21
C ASN A 295 -11.48 -0.83 21.16
N LYS A 296 -11.77 -2.13 21.01
CA LYS A 296 -10.74 -3.15 20.84
C LYS A 296 -9.89 -2.86 19.60
N THR A 297 -10.54 -2.62 18.46
CA THR A 297 -9.86 -2.32 17.19
C THR A 297 -9.05 -1.02 17.26
N LEU A 298 -9.57 0.04 17.89
CA LEU A 298 -8.83 1.27 18.14
C LEU A 298 -7.61 1.03 19.04
N LEU A 299 -7.76 0.31 20.15
CA LEU A 299 -6.66 0.02 21.08
C LEU A 299 -5.56 -0.80 20.41
N GLU A 300 -5.92 -1.78 19.59
CA GLU A 300 -4.97 -2.57 18.80
C GLU A 300 -4.19 -1.69 17.82
N ASN A 301 -4.85 -0.76 17.13
CA ASN A 301 -4.20 0.16 16.21
C ASN A 301 -3.35 1.23 16.93
N ILE A 302 -3.81 1.79 18.05
CA ILE A 302 -3.02 2.69 18.91
C ILE A 302 -1.75 1.98 19.39
N HIS A 303 -1.85 0.70 19.79
CA HIS A 303 -0.69 -0.07 20.18
C HIS A 303 0.31 -0.23 19.03
N LYS A 304 -0.15 -0.53 17.81
CA LYS A 304 0.72 -0.61 16.61
C LYS A 304 1.41 0.73 16.34
N ILE A 305 0.69 1.84 16.44
CA ILE A 305 1.23 3.19 16.23
C ILE A 305 2.29 3.54 17.29
N ARG A 306 2.04 3.25 18.57
CA ARG A 306 3.04 3.46 19.65
C ARG A 306 4.33 2.68 19.40
N GLN A 307 4.21 1.44 18.91
CA GLN A 307 5.37 0.64 18.51
C GLN A 307 6.12 1.29 17.34
N GLU A 308 5.41 1.80 16.33
CA GLU A 308 6.02 2.49 15.17
C GLU A 308 6.72 3.78 15.58
N LYS A 309 6.04 4.64 16.34
CA LYS A 309 6.57 5.86 16.94
C LYS A 309 7.86 5.62 17.73
N THR A 310 7.89 4.57 18.55
CA THR A 310 9.11 4.16 19.27
C THR A 310 10.25 3.80 18.30
N ARG A 311 9.96 3.09 17.21
CA ARG A 311 10.95 2.73 16.19
C ARG A 311 11.43 3.92 15.38
N TRP A 312 10.58 4.90 15.16
CA TRP A 312 10.95 6.20 14.61
C TRP A 312 11.84 7.02 15.55
N GLY A 313 12.10 6.53 16.77
CA GLY A 313 13.02 7.16 17.72
C GLY A 313 12.36 8.17 18.64
N PHE A 314 11.02 8.19 18.73
CA PHE A 314 10.27 9.01 19.67
C PHE A 314 9.98 8.22 20.95
N LEU A 315 11.01 8.06 21.79
CA LEU A 315 10.92 7.34 23.06
C LEU A 315 11.21 8.29 24.23
N GLY A 316 10.40 8.17 25.29
CA GLY A 316 10.56 8.96 26.52
C GLY A 316 9.76 10.26 26.52
N SER A 317 9.59 10.85 27.69
CA SER A 317 8.71 12.02 27.91
C SER A 317 9.13 13.25 27.10
N GLY A 318 10.43 13.52 26.96
CA GLY A 318 10.92 14.64 26.15
C GLY A 318 10.55 14.50 24.66
N MET A 319 10.73 13.31 24.09
CA MET A 319 10.37 13.05 22.69
C MET A 319 8.86 13.00 22.46
N GLU A 320 8.08 12.65 23.49
CA GLU A 320 6.61 12.71 23.45
C GLU A 320 6.12 14.15 23.29
N ILE A 321 6.70 15.09 24.03
CA ILE A 321 6.37 16.52 23.91
C ILE A 321 6.71 17.02 22.49
N GLU A 322 7.88 16.62 21.97
CA GLU A 322 8.28 16.99 20.61
C GLU A 322 7.37 16.40 19.54
N TRP A 323 6.93 15.16 19.74
CA TRP A 323 5.96 14.50 18.87
C TRP A 323 4.61 15.24 18.87
N GLN A 324 4.09 15.60 20.04
CA GLN A 324 2.84 16.36 20.17
C GLN A 324 2.97 17.75 19.53
N ARG A 325 4.07 18.47 19.78
CA ARG A 325 4.34 19.78 19.17
C ARG A 325 4.41 19.68 17.65
N MET A 326 5.12 18.68 17.13
CA MET A 326 5.20 18.39 15.70
C MET A 326 3.83 18.10 15.10
N GLY A 327 3.00 17.29 15.80
CA GLY A 327 1.64 17.00 15.41
C GLY A 327 0.77 18.26 15.33
N GLN A 328 0.82 19.12 16.34
CA GLN A 328 0.07 20.39 16.34
C GLN A 328 0.48 21.30 15.17
N VAL A 329 1.78 21.44 14.91
CA VAL A 329 2.28 22.22 13.76
C VAL A 329 1.79 21.62 12.45
N TRP A 330 1.89 20.30 12.29
CA TRP A 330 1.48 19.62 11.06
C TRP A 330 -0.03 19.71 10.82
N MET A 331 -0.85 19.36 11.82
CA MET A 331 -2.31 19.41 11.72
C MET A 331 -2.85 20.83 11.63
N GLY A 332 -2.09 21.84 12.09
CA GLY A 332 -2.40 23.26 11.94
C GLY A 332 -1.86 23.90 10.66
N SER A 333 -1.10 23.17 9.84
CA SER A 333 -0.46 23.74 8.65
C SER A 333 -1.42 23.91 7.46
N GLY A 334 -1.13 24.90 6.61
CA GLY A 334 -1.82 25.11 5.34
C GLY A 334 -3.11 25.92 5.45
N THR A 335 -3.92 25.83 4.39
CA THR A 335 -5.20 26.53 4.27
C THR A 335 -6.28 25.80 5.06
N THR A 336 -7.04 26.53 5.87
CA THR A 336 -8.26 26.04 6.53
C THR A 336 -9.48 26.54 5.77
N LEU A 337 -10.47 25.66 5.57
CA LEU A 337 -11.79 26.03 5.02
C LEU A 337 -12.65 26.75 6.06
#